data_AF-A0A4Q3F6E6-F1
#
_entry.id   AF-A0A4Q3F6E6-F1
#
_cell.length_a   1.000
_cell.length_b   1.000
_cell.length_c   1.000
_cell.angle_alpha   90.00
_cell.angle_beta   90.00
_cell.angle_gamma   90.00
#
_symmetry.space_group_name_H-M   'P 1'
#
loop_
_entity.id
_entity.type
_entity.pdbx_description
1 polymer ?
#
loop_
_entity_poly.entity_id
_entity_poly.type
_entity_poly.pdbx_seq_one_letter_code
_entity_poly.pdbx_strand_id
1 'polypeptide(L)' 'MKFGVDEQGYYGDFGGAYIPEMLYPNIEELRQQYLQITSDASFIDEF' A
#
# COMPACT_ATOMS: atom_id res chain seq x y z
N MET A 1 -22.87 2.05 3.73
CA MET A 1 -21.53 2.63 3.88
C MET A 1 -20.52 1.62 3.36
N LYS A 2 -19.73 1.96 2.33
CA LYS A 2 -18.60 1.13 1.92
C LYS A 2 -17.50 1.36 2.97
N PHE A 3 -17.21 0.37 3.80
CA PHE A 3 -16.11 0.40 4.78
C PHE A 3 -14.74 0.11 4.15
N GLY A 4 -14.63 0.22 2.82
CA GLY A 4 -13.40 -0.05 2.09
C GLY A 4 -12.53 1.20 2.03
N VAL A 5 -11.22 0.98 1.97
CA VAL A 5 -10.23 1.99 1.61
C VAL A 5 -10.52 2.51 0.19
N ASP A 6 -10.32 3.81 -0.04
CA ASP A 6 -10.38 4.37 -1.38
C ASP A 6 -9.04 4.22 -2.13
N GLU A 7 -9.00 4.69 -3.38
CA GLU A 7 -7.80 4.60 -4.23
C GLU A 7 -6.62 5.46 -3.71
N GLN A 8 -6.90 6.43 -2.84
CA GLN A 8 -5.89 7.30 -2.23
C GLN A 8 -5.43 6.79 -0.86
N GLY A 9 -5.98 5.67 -0.37
CA GLY A 9 -5.60 5.10 0.92
C GLY A 9 -6.39 5.66 2.10
N TYR A 10 -7.53 6.32 1.90
CA TYR A 10 -8.38 6.84 2.97
C TYR A 10 -9.48 5.86 3.39
N TYR A 11 -9.73 5.81 4.69
CA TYR A 11 -10.89 5.23 5.35
C TYR A 11 -11.77 6.36 5.91
N GLY A 12 -12.64 6.92 5.07
CA GLY A 12 -13.36 8.15 5.41
C GLY A 12 -12.38 9.31 5.56
N ASP A 13 -12.35 9.95 6.72
CA ASP A 13 -11.49 11.12 6.97
C ASP A 13 -10.05 10.77 7.40
N PHE A 14 -9.72 9.48 7.50
CA PHE A 14 -8.45 9.00 8.06
C PHE A 14 -7.63 8.24 7.04
N GLY A 15 -6.31 8.40 7.04
CA GLY A 15 -5.40 7.70 6.15
C GLY A 15 -4.73 8.63 5.15
N GLY A 16 -4.59 8.18 3.91
CA GLY A 16 -3.81 8.86 2.88
C GLY A 16 -2.30 8.74 3.10
N ALA A 17 -1.53 9.43 2.25
CA ALA A 17 -0.07 9.44 2.31
C ALA A 17 0.46 10.87 2.45
N TYR A 18 0.61 11.35 3.68
CA TYR A 18 1.28 12.62 3.96
C TYR A 18 2.78 12.39 4.18
N ILE A 19 3.51 12.33 3.08
CA ILE A 19 4.95 12.00 3.05
C ILE A 19 5.73 13.07 2.26
N PRO A 20 7.04 13.25 2.52
CA PRO A 20 7.90 14.08 1.68
C PRO A 20 7.94 13.60 0.23
N GLU A 21 8.12 14.53 -0.72
CA GLU A 21 8.24 14.25 -2.16
C GLU A 21 9.32 13.18 -2.46
N MET A 22 10.43 13.22 -1.73
CA MET A 22 11.52 12.24 -1.89
C MET A 22 11.12 10.79 -1.61
N LEU A 23 10.05 10.56 -0.84
CA LEU A 23 9.54 9.21 -0.54
C LEU A 23 8.46 8.74 -1.52
N TYR A 24 7.90 9.63 -2.33
CA TYR A 24 6.88 9.28 -3.31
C TYR A 24 7.28 8.12 -4.23
N PRO A 25 8.49 8.10 -4.85
CA PRO A 25 8.87 6.98 -5.72
C PRO A 25 8.96 5.65 -4.96
N ASN A 26 9.50 5.65 -3.74
CA ASN A 26 9.64 4.43 -2.94
C ASN A 26 8.28 3.85 -2.52
N ILE A 27 7.35 4.73 -2.11
CA ILE A 27 6.01 4.31 -1.68
C ILE A 27 5.18 3.86 -2.87
N GLU A 28 5.30 4.52 -4.02
CA GLU A 28 4.59 4.09 -5.22
C GLU A 28 5.11 2.73 -5.72
N GLU A 29 6.43 2.50 -5.72
CA GLU A 29 7.00 1.20 -6.04
C GLU A 29 6.48 0.12 -5.09
N LEU A 30 6.52 0.36 -3.78
CA LEU A 30 5.98 -0.58 -2.79
C LEU A 30 4.50 -0.86 -3.04
N ARG A 31 3.68 0.16 -3.29
CA ARG A 31 2.23 0.00 -3.54
C ARG A 31 1.96 -0.91 -4.73
N GLN A 32 2.75 -0.79 -5.80
CA GLN A 32 2.60 -1.62 -7.01
C GLN A 32 3.02 -3.08 -6.76
N GLN A 33 4.09 -3.29 -5.98
CA GLN A 33 4.63 -4.63 -5.76
C GLN A 33 3.95 -5.36 -4.59
N TYR A 34 3.36 -4.64 -3.63
CA TYR A 34 2.91 -5.20 -2.35
C TYR A 34 1.93 -6.37 -2.50
N LEU A 35 0.90 -6.24 -3.32
CA LEU A 35 -0.09 -7.31 -3.51
C LEU A 35 0.53 -8.55 -4.15
N GLN A 36 1.49 -8.37 -5.06
CA GLN A 36 2.22 -9.47 -5.67
C GLN A 36 3.09 -10.16 -4.62
N ILE A 37 3.93 -9.42 -3.90
CA ILE A 37 4.84 -9.93 -2.87
C ILE A 37 4.05 -10.69 -1.78
N THR A 38 2.97 -10.09 -1.28
CA THR A 38 2.15 -10.72 -0.22
C THR A 38 1.36 -11.94 -0.69
N SER A 39 1.23 -12.14 -2.01
CA SER A 39 0.64 -13.33 -2.60
C SER A 39 1.66 -14.39 -3.02
N ASP A 40 2.95 -14.07 -2.95
CA ASP A 40 4.03 -14.97 -3.37
C ASP A 40 4.27 -16.06 -2.29
N ALA A 41 4.07 -17.32 -2.67
CA ALA A 41 4.25 -18.46 -1.78
C ALA A 41 5.70 -18.60 -1.30
N SER A 42 6.69 -18.29 -2.14
CA SER A 42 8.09 -18.37 -1.75
C SER A 42 8.45 -17.32 -0.69
N PHE A 43 7.84 -16.13 -0.79
CA PHE A 43 8.01 -15.09 0.21
C PHE A 43 7.34 -15.47 1.54
N ILE A 44 6.13 -16.05 1.50
CA ILE A 44 5.41 -16.51 2.70
C ILE A 44 6.14 -17.67 3.39
N ASP A 45 6.75 -18.58 2.63
CA ASP A 45 7.48 -19.72 3.20
C ASP A 45 8.80 -19.28 3.87
N GLU A 46 9.39 -18.15 3.45
CA GLU A 46 10.63 -17.58 4.00
C GLU A 46 10.41 -16.73 5.27
N PHE A 47 9.26 -16.05 5.40
CA PHE A 47 8.97 -15.03 6.43
C PHE A 47 7.69 -15.29 7.26
#